data_AF-A0A9X3I8T4-F1
#
_entry.id   AF-A0A9X3I8T4-F1
#
_cell.length_a   1.000
_cell.length_b   1.000
_cell.length_c   1.000
_cell.angle_alpha   90.00
_cell.angle_beta   90.00
_cell.angle_gamma   90.00
#
_symmetry.space_group_name_H-M   'P 1'
#
loop_
_entity.id
_entity.type
_entity.pdbx_description
1 polymer ?
#
loop_
_entity_poly.entity_id
_entity_poly.type
_entity_poly.pdbx_seq_one_letter_code
_entity_poly.pdbx_strand_id
1 'polypeptide(L)'
;MKNIYFIALLSIFSINYLLAQESSLNSEKIDGSNLIEQLHSDRYQFNKRLIKHEADLTRLPVSQSILKSGKFTITFAGRDYVINNKQVVAISGIKLSKTALAAITNKLSLLDHLQKNCSETVNAEYKKDRRNLQYIKNLDRQYFSSLKQISSITGDISRELRKPNASITIELAMDKVNVPQMFTNSSIRQEVLFAETK
;
A
#
# COMPACT_ATOMS: atom_id res chain seq x y z
N MET A 1 -29.52 24.27 48.31
CA MET A 1 -28.12 24.11 47.86
C MET A 1 -27.81 22.68 47.36
N LYS A 2 -28.68 22.07 46.53
CA LYS A 2 -28.45 20.72 45.95
C LYS A 2 -28.30 20.71 44.42
N ASN A 3 -28.67 21.79 43.72
CA ASN A 3 -28.61 21.87 42.25
C ASN A 3 -27.27 22.30 41.67
N ILE A 4 -26.34 22.84 42.47
CA ILE A 4 -25.04 23.32 41.97
C ILE A 4 -24.07 22.15 41.76
N TYR A 5 -24.11 21.13 42.61
CA TYR A 5 -23.27 19.95 42.49
C TYR A 5 -23.60 19.09 41.25
N PHE A 6 -24.86 19.09 40.81
CA PHE A 6 -25.29 18.32 39.64
C PHE A 6 -24.77 18.92 38.32
N ILE A 7 -24.72 20.25 38.21
CA ILE A 7 -24.20 20.96 37.03
C ILE A 7 -22.67 20.78 36.94
N ALA A 8 -21.97 20.83 38.08
CA ALA A 8 -20.53 20.58 38.13
C ALA A 8 -20.18 19.14 37.69
N LEU A 9 -20.92 18.13 38.16
CA LEU A 9 -20.70 16.72 37.77
C LEU A 9 -20.98 16.45 36.28
N LEU A 10 -22.02 17.06 35.70
CA LEU A 10 -22.29 17.00 34.26
C LEU A 10 -21.16 17.64 33.44
N SER A 11 -20.64 18.78 33.88
CA SER A 11 -19.54 19.45 33.18
C SER A 11 -18.23 18.65 33.19
N ILE A 12 -17.91 17.98 34.31
CA ILE A 12 -16.71 17.14 34.45
C ILE A 12 -16.84 15.88 33.57
N PHE A 13 -18.04 15.30 33.46
CA PHE A 13 -18.30 14.19 32.54
C PHE A 13 -18.13 14.61 31.08
N SER A 14 -18.63 15.79 30.68
CA SER A 14 -18.49 16.30 29.31
C SER A 14 -17.04 16.61 28.95
N ILE A 15 -16.26 17.18 29.87
CA ILE A 15 -14.83 17.48 29.63
C ILE A 15 -14.02 16.19 29.50
N ASN A 16 -14.26 15.19 30.34
CA ASN A 16 -13.60 13.89 30.23
C ASN A 16 -14.00 13.13 28.96
N TYR A 17 -15.24 13.28 28.48
CA TYR A 17 -15.68 12.69 27.21
C TYR A 17 -15.03 13.39 26.00
N LEU A 18 -14.85 14.72 26.07
CA LEU A 18 -14.14 15.50 25.04
C LEU A 18 -12.63 15.16 25.02
N LEU A 19 -11.99 15.09 26.19
CA LEU A 19 -10.59 14.68 26.34
C LEU A 19 -10.37 13.21 25.97
N ALA A 20 -11.34 12.32 26.22
CA ALA A 20 -11.29 10.93 25.75
C ALA A 20 -11.46 10.81 24.23
N GLN A 21 -12.20 11.74 23.61
CA GLN A 21 -12.34 11.83 22.16
C GLN A 21 -11.11 12.44 21.47
N GLU A 22 -10.35 13.31 22.17
CA GLU A 22 -9.03 13.78 21.73
C GLU A 22 -7.89 12.81 22.06
N SER A 23 -8.02 11.95 23.09
CA SER A 23 -6.96 11.03 23.50
C SER A 23 -6.90 9.73 22.68
N SER A 24 -7.79 9.51 21.71
CA SER A 24 -7.67 8.39 20.75
C SER A 24 -6.90 8.76 19.47
N LEU A 25 -6.24 9.92 19.44
CA LEU A 25 -5.50 10.45 18.28
C LEU A 25 -4.02 10.08 18.26
N ASN A 26 -3.61 9.06 19.01
CA ASN A 26 -2.44 8.26 18.63
C ASN A 26 -2.86 7.32 17.50
N SER A 27 -3.32 7.88 16.37
CA SER A 27 -3.44 7.09 15.14
C SER A 27 -2.04 6.60 14.81
N GLU A 28 -1.83 5.29 14.80
CA GLU A 28 -0.57 4.65 14.42
C GLU A 28 -0.01 5.37 13.18
N LYS A 29 1.08 6.13 13.38
CA LYS A 29 1.73 6.87 12.30
C LYS A 29 2.77 5.95 11.71
N ILE A 30 2.49 5.45 10.53
CA ILE A 30 3.34 4.50 9.82
C ILE A 30 4.28 5.28 8.91
N ASP A 31 5.58 4.99 8.96
CA ASP A 31 6.50 5.43 7.92
C ASP A 31 6.34 4.53 6.69
N GLY A 32 5.55 5.00 5.71
CA GLY A 32 5.26 4.27 4.50
C GLY A 32 6.46 4.17 3.55
N SER A 33 7.35 5.17 3.55
CA SER A 33 8.59 5.13 2.76
C SER A 33 9.50 4.02 3.29
N ASN A 34 9.73 3.98 4.60
CA ASN A 34 10.50 2.91 5.23
C ASN A 34 9.82 1.53 5.05
N LEU A 35 8.48 1.46 5.12
CA LEU A 35 7.75 0.22 4.90
C LEU A 35 7.99 -0.38 3.50
N ILE A 36 8.01 0.47 2.47
CA ILE A 36 8.29 0.05 1.09
C ILE A 36 9.74 -0.46 0.98
N GLU A 37 10.69 0.24 1.59
CA GLU A 37 12.11 -0.16 1.59
C GLU A 37 12.31 -1.49 2.33
N GLN A 38 11.64 -1.68 3.46
CA GLN A 38 11.68 -2.93 4.21
C GLN A 38 11.12 -4.09 3.38
N LEU A 39 9.94 -3.93 2.77
CA LEU A 39 9.35 -4.95 1.90
C LEU A 39 10.26 -5.31 0.73
N HIS A 40 10.82 -4.29 0.07
CA HIS A 40 11.78 -4.49 -1.00
C HIS A 40 13.02 -5.25 -0.51
N SER A 41 13.63 -4.81 0.60
CA SER A 41 14.85 -5.39 1.15
C SER A 41 14.65 -6.84 1.58
N ASP A 42 13.58 -7.13 2.31
CA ASP A 42 13.28 -8.48 2.83
C ASP A 42 13.20 -9.50 1.70
N ARG A 43 12.44 -9.17 0.64
CA ARG A 43 12.31 -10.03 -0.54
C ARG A 43 13.61 -10.13 -1.33
N TYR A 44 14.31 -9.01 -1.53
CA TYR A 44 15.59 -9.01 -2.24
C TYR A 44 16.64 -9.87 -1.53
N GLN A 45 16.78 -9.73 -0.22
CA GLN A 45 17.74 -10.52 0.56
C GLN A 45 17.38 -12.00 0.59
N PHE A 46 16.09 -12.33 0.69
CA PHE A 46 15.64 -13.72 0.54
C PHE A 46 16.04 -14.29 -0.82
N ASN A 47 15.76 -13.58 -1.92
CA ASN A 47 16.12 -14.01 -3.27
C ASN A 47 17.64 -14.15 -3.44
N LYS A 48 18.43 -13.23 -2.87
CA LYS A 48 19.89 -13.29 -2.88
C LYS A 48 20.42 -14.52 -2.14
N ARG A 49 19.90 -14.83 -0.95
CA ARG A 49 20.25 -16.06 -0.21
C ARG A 49 19.83 -17.31 -0.98
N LEU A 50 18.71 -17.27 -1.69
CA LEU A 50 18.22 -18.41 -2.49
C LEU A 50 19.18 -18.77 -3.63
N ILE A 51 19.75 -17.77 -4.30
CA ILE A 51 20.78 -17.97 -5.33
C ILE A 51 22.05 -18.60 -4.75
N LYS A 52 22.38 -18.27 -3.50
CA LYS A 52 23.54 -18.82 -2.78
C LYS A 52 23.28 -20.18 -2.11
N HIS A 53 22.08 -20.75 -2.25
CA HIS A 53 21.65 -21.95 -1.52
C HIS A 53 21.62 -21.79 0.02
N GLU A 54 21.50 -20.55 0.51
CA GLU A 54 21.49 -20.18 1.93
C GLU A 54 20.08 -19.82 2.44
N ALA A 55 19.06 -19.82 1.57
CA ALA A 55 17.71 -19.45 1.96
C ALA A 55 16.96 -20.60 2.65
N ASP A 56 16.39 -20.30 3.81
CA ASP A 56 15.46 -21.18 4.52
C ASP A 56 14.05 -21.02 3.94
N LEU A 57 13.57 -22.06 3.24
CA LEU A 57 12.22 -22.07 2.66
C LEU A 57 11.10 -22.15 3.71
N THR A 58 11.42 -22.44 4.97
CA THR A 58 10.47 -22.34 6.08
C THR A 58 10.26 -20.89 6.55
N ARG A 59 11.19 -19.98 6.18
CA ARG A 59 11.16 -18.55 6.55
C ARG A 59 11.01 -17.65 5.32
N LEU A 60 9.81 -17.68 4.74
CA LEU A 60 9.47 -16.87 3.58
C LEU A 60 9.23 -15.39 3.98
N PRO A 61 9.53 -14.41 3.09
CA PRO A 61 9.24 -13.00 3.33
C PRO A 61 7.75 -12.76 3.62
N VAL A 62 7.44 -11.83 4.53
CA VAL A 62 6.06 -11.51 4.88
C VAL A 62 5.38 -10.78 3.71
N SER A 63 4.22 -11.28 3.30
CA SER A 63 3.35 -10.58 2.37
C SER A 63 2.41 -9.65 3.13
N GLN A 64 2.64 -8.34 3.06
CA GLN A 64 1.80 -7.35 3.74
C GLN A 64 1.25 -6.32 2.76
N SER A 65 0.05 -5.82 3.04
CA SER A 65 -0.52 -4.65 2.36
C SER A 65 -0.10 -3.38 3.09
N ILE A 66 0.24 -2.36 2.30
CA ILE A 66 0.57 -1.01 2.76
C ILE A 66 -0.71 -0.26 3.13
N LEU A 67 -1.79 -0.40 2.34
CA LEU A 67 -3.09 0.23 2.56
C LEU A 67 -4.02 -0.70 3.34
N LYS A 68 -3.97 -0.63 4.67
CA LYS A 68 -4.76 -1.45 5.58
C LYS A 68 -6.21 -0.94 5.73
N SER A 69 -7.10 -1.81 6.21
CA SER A 69 -8.43 -1.40 6.65
C SER A 69 -8.34 -0.59 7.96
N GLY A 70 -9.38 0.20 8.27
CA GLY A 70 -9.38 1.09 9.43
C GLY A 70 -8.80 2.48 9.11
N LYS A 71 -8.66 3.29 10.16
CA LYS A 71 -8.21 4.69 10.06
C LYS A 71 -6.81 4.84 10.65
N PHE A 72 -5.86 5.30 9.83
CA PHE A 72 -4.48 5.53 10.26
C PHE A 72 -3.81 6.60 9.38
N THR A 73 -2.65 7.07 9.82
CA THR A 73 -1.84 8.03 9.06
C THR A 73 -0.59 7.33 8.56
N ILE A 74 -0.27 7.48 7.27
CA ILE A 74 0.95 6.94 6.68
C ILE A 74 1.74 8.06 6.02
N THR A 75 3.04 8.14 6.31
CA THR A 75 3.92 9.16 5.75
C THR A 75 4.65 8.59 4.54
N PHE A 76 4.53 9.25 3.39
CA PHE A 76 5.34 8.97 2.21
C PHE A 76 6.04 10.24 1.76
N ALA A 77 7.35 10.15 1.48
CA ALA A 77 8.13 11.27 0.97
C ALA A 77 7.92 12.59 1.76
N GLY A 78 7.85 12.47 3.10
CA GLY A 78 7.65 13.58 4.02
C GLY A 78 6.23 14.17 4.07
N ARG A 79 5.23 13.49 3.49
CA ARG A 79 3.82 13.92 3.49
C ARG A 79 2.94 12.89 4.18
N ASP A 80 2.05 13.37 5.02
CA ASP A 80 1.11 12.52 5.74
C ASP A 80 -0.15 12.29 4.88
N TYR A 81 -0.48 11.03 4.67
CA TYR A 81 -1.68 10.55 4.00
C TYR A 81 -2.61 10.00 5.07
N VAL A 82 -3.82 10.52 5.15
CA VAL A 82 -4.86 9.98 6.03
C VAL A 82 -5.56 8.87 5.27
N ILE A 83 -5.45 7.65 5.79
CA ILE A 83 -6.10 6.46 5.25
C ILE A 83 -7.35 6.18 6.06
N ASN A 84 -8.45 5.86 5.37
CA ASN A 84 -9.66 5.33 5.97
C ASN A 84 -10.18 4.18 5.10
N ASN A 85 -10.20 2.96 5.65
CA ASN A 85 -10.66 1.76 4.94
C ASN A 85 -10.00 1.58 3.57
N LYS A 86 -8.66 1.62 3.55
CA LYS A 86 -7.81 1.53 2.34
C LYS A 86 -7.91 2.73 1.38
N GLN A 87 -8.67 3.77 1.72
CA GLN A 87 -8.83 4.95 0.87
C GLN A 87 -8.00 6.12 1.39
N VAL A 88 -7.38 6.86 0.48
CA VAL A 88 -6.73 8.14 0.80
C VAL A 88 -7.83 9.20 0.90
N VAL A 89 -8.09 9.69 2.11
CA VAL A 89 -9.14 10.68 2.36
C VAL A 89 -8.60 12.10 2.53
N ALA A 90 -7.30 12.24 2.83
CA ALA A 90 -6.61 13.53 2.88
C ALA A 90 -5.11 13.34 2.70
N ILE A 91 -4.43 14.40 2.24
CA ILE A 91 -2.96 14.50 2.20
C ILE A 91 -2.57 15.84 2.81
N SER A 92 -1.65 15.83 3.78
CA SER A 92 -1.21 17.02 4.48
C SER A 92 -0.60 18.06 3.54
N GLY A 93 -0.92 19.34 3.75
CA GLY A 93 -0.35 20.46 3.01
C GLY A 93 -1.08 20.84 1.72
N ILE A 94 -2.21 20.21 1.40
CA ILE A 94 -3.04 20.60 0.27
C ILE A 94 -4.53 20.24 0.48
N LYS A 95 -5.42 21.00 -0.17
CA LYS A 95 -6.81 20.61 -0.37
C LYS A 95 -6.96 20.02 -1.77
N LEU A 96 -7.07 18.70 -1.85
CA LEU A 96 -7.34 18.00 -3.10
C LEU A 96 -8.84 17.87 -3.36
N SER A 97 -9.23 17.82 -4.63
CA SER A 97 -10.59 17.46 -5.02
C SER A 97 -10.90 16.00 -4.65
N LYS A 98 -12.18 15.67 -4.51
CA LYS A 98 -12.62 14.28 -4.30
C LYS A 98 -12.19 13.37 -5.46
N THR A 99 -12.19 13.88 -6.69
CA THR A 99 -11.75 13.14 -7.89
C THR A 99 -10.27 12.81 -7.82
N ALA A 100 -9.41 13.78 -7.45
CA ALA A 100 -7.99 13.56 -7.29
C ALA A 100 -7.69 12.54 -6.18
N LEU A 101 -8.36 12.64 -5.03
CA LEU A 101 -8.21 11.66 -3.93
C LEU A 101 -8.66 10.25 -4.34
N ALA A 102 -9.74 10.14 -5.11
CA ALA A 102 -10.21 8.87 -5.65
C ALA A 102 -9.22 8.29 -6.68
N ALA A 103 -8.67 9.11 -7.57
CA ALA A 103 -7.65 8.69 -8.53
C ALA A 103 -6.40 8.15 -7.85
N ILE A 104 -5.89 8.86 -6.83
CA ILE A 104 -4.77 8.42 -5.99
C ILE A 104 -5.11 7.10 -5.30
N THR A 105 -6.28 7.01 -4.66
CA THR A 105 -6.74 5.81 -3.97
C THR A 105 -6.78 4.60 -4.89
N ASN A 106 -7.39 4.74 -6.06
CA ASN A 106 -7.50 3.68 -7.06
C ASN A 106 -6.11 3.20 -7.47
N LYS A 107 -5.20 4.14 -7.75
CA LYS A 107 -3.87 3.78 -8.21
C LYS A 107 -3.02 3.08 -7.15
N LEU A 108 -2.96 3.64 -5.96
CA LEU A 108 -2.20 3.06 -4.86
C LEU A 108 -2.79 1.71 -4.43
N SER A 109 -4.12 1.56 -4.42
CA SER A 109 -4.78 0.29 -4.09
C SER A 109 -4.46 -0.81 -5.10
N LEU A 110 -4.46 -0.49 -6.40
CA LEU A 110 -4.10 -1.46 -7.44
C LEU A 110 -2.65 -1.94 -7.29
N LEU A 111 -1.71 -1.01 -7.08
CA LEU A 111 -0.30 -1.33 -6.88
C LEU A 111 -0.05 -2.11 -5.59
N ASP A 112 -0.72 -1.73 -4.49
CA ASP A 112 -0.60 -2.41 -3.21
C ASP A 112 -1.19 -3.83 -3.27
N HIS A 113 -2.32 -4.01 -3.97
CA HIS A 113 -2.88 -5.32 -4.22
C HIS A 113 -1.93 -6.18 -5.07
N LEU A 114 -1.37 -5.60 -6.15
CA LEU A 114 -0.46 -6.29 -7.05
C LEU A 114 0.81 -6.77 -6.32
N GLN A 115 1.47 -5.90 -5.56
CA GLN A 115 2.66 -6.30 -4.80
C GLN A 115 2.33 -7.41 -3.79
N LYS A 116 1.23 -7.28 -3.04
CA LYS A 116 0.85 -8.29 -2.04
C LYS A 116 0.60 -9.63 -2.70
N ASN A 117 -0.18 -9.65 -3.78
CA ASN A 117 -0.54 -10.89 -4.46
C ASN A 117 0.67 -11.54 -5.13
N CYS A 118 1.58 -10.76 -5.75
CA CYS A 118 2.85 -11.31 -6.25
C CYS A 118 3.67 -11.95 -5.13
N SER A 119 3.76 -11.30 -3.96
CA SER A 119 4.48 -11.85 -2.81
C SER A 119 3.86 -13.16 -2.31
N GLU A 120 2.53 -13.18 -2.12
CA GLU A 120 1.76 -14.37 -1.70
C GLU A 120 1.90 -15.52 -2.70
N THR A 121 1.77 -15.23 -3.99
CA THR A 121 1.83 -16.24 -5.05
C THR A 121 3.22 -16.87 -5.15
N VAL A 122 4.29 -16.07 -5.07
CA VAL A 122 5.66 -16.61 -5.06
C VAL A 122 5.92 -17.43 -3.81
N ASN A 123 5.48 -16.96 -2.64
CA ASN A 123 5.61 -17.72 -1.40
C ASN A 123 4.88 -19.08 -1.49
N ALA A 124 3.70 -19.11 -2.12
CA ALA A 124 2.98 -20.36 -2.38
C ALA A 124 3.73 -21.26 -3.38
N GLU A 125 4.34 -20.68 -4.42
CA GLU A 125 5.12 -21.43 -5.42
C GLU A 125 6.37 -22.08 -4.81
N TYR A 126 7.04 -21.42 -3.86
CA TYR A 126 8.19 -21.98 -3.14
C TYR A 126 7.84 -23.15 -2.23
N LYS A 127 6.57 -23.31 -1.84
CA LYS A 127 6.09 -24.44 -1.02
C LYS A 127 5.77 -25.68 -1.86
N LYS A 128 5.83 -25.61 -3.19
CA LYS A 128 5.54 -26.75 -4.08
C LYS A 128 6.79 -27.60 -4.30
N ASP A 129 6.60 -28.91 -4.41
CA ASP A 129 7.66 -29.87 -4.75
C ASP A 129 8.26 -29.57 -6.14
N ARG A 130 7.41 -29.19 -7.09
CA ARG A 130 7.79 -28.79 -8.45
C ARG A 130 7.51 -27.31 -8.66
N ARG A 131 8.47 -26.48 -8.26
CA ARG A 131 8.42 -25.02 -8.40
C ARG A 131 8.73 -24.55 -9.82
N ASN A 132 7.94 -23.60 -10.32
CA ASN A 132 8.21 -22.91 -11.59
C ASN A 132 9.09 -21.67 -11.36
N LEU A 133 10.41 -21.83 -11.53
CA LEU A 133 11.38 -20.74 -11.30
C LEU A 133 11.20 -19.56 -12.24
N GLN A 134 10.75 -19.79 -13.49
CA GLN A 134 10.53 -18.70 -14.44
C GLN A 134 9.30 -17.87 -14.04
N TYR A 135 8.24 -18.53 -13.60
CA TYR A 135 7.05 -17.89 -13.08
C TYR A 135 7.36 -17.06 -11.82
N ILE A 136 8.16 -17.60 -10.90
CA ILE A 136 8.64 -16.87 -9.71
C ILE A 136 9.38 -15.60 -10.11
N LYS A 137 10.35 -15.69 -11.02
CA LYS A 137 11.12 -14.52 -11.49
C LYS A 137 10.22 -13.43 -12.09
N ASN A 138 9.19 -13.83 -12.85
CA ASN A 138 8.25 -12.88 -13.44
C ASN A 138 7.38 -12.18 -12.39
N LEU A 139 6.94 -12.91 -11.36
CA LEU A 139 6.19 -12.32 -10.25
C LEU A 139 7.06 -11.41 -9.37
N ASP A 140 8.33 -11.78 -9.11
CA ASP A 140 9.26 -10.93 -8.38
C ASP A 140 9.51 -9.60 -9.11
N ARG A 141 9.66 -9.63 -10.44
CA ARG A 141 9.79 -8.40 -11.22
C ARG A 141 8.56 -7.49 -11.07
N GLN A 142 7.36 -8.05 -11.10
CA GLN A 142 6.12 -7.31 -10.89
C GLN A 142 5.99 -6.77 -9.46
N TYR A 143 6.42 -7.56 -8.47
CA TYR A 143 6.49 -7.15 -7.07
C TYR A 143 7.37 -5.91 -6.88
N PHE A 144 8.63 -5.99 -7.31
CA PHE A 144 9.58 -4.87 -7.17
C PHE A 144 9.14 -3.64 -7.99
N SER A 145 8.60 -3.86 -9.19
CA SER A 145 8.06 -2.78 -10.02
C SER A 145 6.89 -2.06 -9.33
N SER A 146 5.99 -2.80 -8.69
CA SER A 146 4.85 -2.23 -7.99
C SER A 146 5.28 -1.38 -6.80
N LEU A 147 6.20 -1.87 -5.97
CA LEU A 147 6.76 -1.11 -4.86
C LEU A 147 7.46 0.17 -5.33
N LYS A 148 8.27 0.08 -6.41
CA LYS A 148 8.93 1.24 -7.01
C LYS A 148 7.94 2.27 -7.53
N GLN A 149 6.84 1.84 -8.15
CA GLN A 149 5.80 2.73 -8.63
C GLN A 149 5.06 3.44 -7.49
N ILE A 150 4.79 2.76 -6.36
CA ILE A 150 4.21 3.40 -5.17
C ILE A 150 5.14 4.52 -4.66
N SER A 151 6.44 4.23 -4.53
CA SER A 151 7.42 5.26 -4.14
C SER A 151 7.50 6.41 -5.14
N SER A 152 7.45 6.13 -6.44
CA SER A 152 7.45 7.16 -7.49
C SER A 152 6.22 8.05 -7.39
N ILE A 153 5.01 7.46 -7.36
CA ILE A 153 3.74 8.21 -7.31
C ILE A 153 3.69 9.11 -6.08
N THR A 154 4.03 8.59 -4.91
CA THR A 154 3.99 9.36 -3.67
C THR A 154 5.05 10.46 -3.66
N GLY A 155 6.23 10.19 -4.22
CA GLY A 155 7.25 11.21 -4.46
C GLY A 155 6.81 12.28 -5.45
N ASP A 156 6.13 11.91 -6.53
CA ASP A 156 5.64 12.82 -7.57
C ASP A 156 4.54 13.73 -7.00
N ILE A 157 3.57 13.15 -6.29
CA ILE A 157 2.55 13.91 -5.56
C ILE A 157 3.23 14.93 -4.65
N SER A 158 4.17 14.52 -3.79
CA SER A 158 4.88 15.41 -2.86
C SER A 158 5.55 16.60 -3.55
N ARG A 159 6.06 16.41 -4.79
CA ARG A 159 6.63 17.49 -5.62
C ARG A 159 5.57 18.39 -6.26
N GLU A 160 4.49 17.80 -6.80
CA GLU A 160 3.39 18.53 -7.44
C GLU A 160 2.58 19.38 -6.45
N LEU A 161 2.57 19.02 -5.16
CA LEU A 161 1.88 19.78 -4.09
C LEU A 161 2.31 21.25 -3.98
N ARG A 162 3.45 21.63 -4.55
CA ARG A 162 3.98 23.01 -4.52
C ARG A 162 3.47 23.89 -5.67
N LYS A 163 2.71 23.33 -6.62
CA LYS A 163 2.30 24.03 -7.85
C LYS A 163 0.84 24.48 -7.80
N PRO A 164 0.49 25.60 -8.48
CA PRO A 164 -0.90 25.95 -8.71
C PRO A 164 -1.61 24.83 -9.50
N ASN A 165 -2.90 24.61 -9.22
CA ASN A 165 -3.73 23.57 -9.87
C ASN A 165 -3.33 22.10 -9.60
N ALA A 166 -2.59 21.85 -8.51
CA ALA A 166 -2.12 20.50 -8.16
C ALA A 166 -3.20 19.40 -8.16
N SER A 167 -4.46 19.70 -7.83
CA SER A 167 -5.55 18.70 -7.93
C SER A 167 -5.71 18.15 -9.34
N ILE A 168 -5.80 19.02 -10.36
CA ILE A 168 -6.00 18.64 -11.76
C ILE A 168 -4.74 17.94 -12.29
N THR A 169 -3.56 18.47 -11.97
CA THR A 169 -2.29 17.88 -12.41
C THR A 169 -2.09 16.48 -11.85
N ILE A 170 -2.41 16.26 -10.57
CA ILE A 170 -2.29 14.93 -9.93
C ILE A 170 -3.31 13.96 -10.53
N GLU A 171 -4.56 14.39 -10.74
CA GLU A 171 -5.59 13.57 -11.36
C GLU A 171 -5.13 13.05 -12.74
N LEU A 172 -4.70 13.95 -13.63
CA LEU A 172 -4.18 13.60 -14.95
C LEU A 172 -2.90 12.75 -14.89
N ALA A 173 -2.08 12.92 -13.86
CA ALA A 173 -0.88 12.10 -13.68
C ALA A 173 -1.24 10.66 -13.30
N MET A 174 -2.30 10.44 -12.50
CA MET A 174 -2.74 9.10 -12.10
C MET A 174 -3.24 8.27 -13.28
N ASP A 175 -3.89 8.90 -14.26
CA ASP A 175 -4.35 8.24 -15.49
C ASP A 175 -3.20 7.74 -16.37
N LYS A 176 -2.03 8.39 -16.30
CA LYS A 176 -0.83 8.01 -17.06
C LYS A 176 -0.07 6.84 -16.42
N VAL A 177 -0.37 6.49 -15.17
CA VAL A 177 0.32 5.40 -14.50
C VAL A 177 -0.20 4.07 -15.04
N ASN A 178 0.67 3.34 -15.75
CA ASN A 178 0.37 2.01 -16.24
C ASN A 178 0.61 0.97 -15.13
N VAL A 179 -0.46 0.32 -14.65
CA VAL A 179 -0.33 -0.83 -13.74
C VAL A 179 -0.45 -2.10 -14.56
N PRO A 180 0.58 -2.97 -14.54
CA PRO A 180 0.52 -4.25 -15.22
C PRO A 180 -0.72 -5.05 -14.78
N GLN A 181 -1.44 -5.63 -15.74
CA GLN A 181 -2.46 -6.63 -15.42
C GLN A 181 -1.76 -7.87 -14.83
N MET A 182 -2.34 -8.45 -13.78
CA MET A 182 -1.81 -9.69 -13.22
C MET A 182 -1.88 -10.81 -14.26
N PHE A 183 -0.73 -11.32 -14.65
CA PHE A 183 -0.65 -12.56 -15.44
C PHE A 183 -1.08 -13.73 -14.54
N THR A 184 -2.37 -14.07 -14.53
CA THR A 184 -2.83 -15.36 -14.03
C THR A 184 -2.48 -16.43 -15.06
N ASN A 185 -1.94 -17.57 -14.63
CA ASN A 185 -1.54 -18.70 -15.50
C ASN A 185 -2.67 -19.24 -16.41
N SER A 186 -3.90 -18.75 -16.28
CA SER A 186 -5.00 -19.01 -17.22
C SER A 186 -4.66 -18.58 -18.65
N SER A 187 -3.93 -17.47 -18.82
CA SER A 187 -3.62 -16.93 -20.15
C SER A 187 -2.51 -17.72 -20.87
N ILE A 188 -1.55 -18.28 -20.12
CA ILE A 188 -0.48 -19.12 -20.68
C ILE A 188 -1.02 -20.51 -21.10
N ARG A 189 -2.01 -21.05 -20.38
CA ARG A 189 -2.69 -22.27 -20.85
C ARG A 189 -3.45 -22.07 -22.15
N GLN A 190 -3.99 -20.88 -22.41
CA GLN A 190 -4.67 -20.59 -23.67
C GLN A 190 -3.69 -20.51 -24.83
N GLU A 191 -2.54 -19.85 -24.69
CA GLU A 191 -1.56 -19.75 -25.79
C GLU A 191 -0.92 -21.10 -26.18
N VAL A 192 -0.70 -22.02 -25.23
CA VAL A 192 -0.14 -23.34 -25.55
C VAL A 192 -1.17 -24.26 -26.23
N LEU A 193 -2.47 -24.06 -25.99
CA LEU A 193 -3.54 -24.84 -26.64
C LEU A 193 -3.77 -24.47 -28.12
N PHE A 194 -3.31 -23.30 -28.58
CA PHE A 194 -3.45 -22.87 -29.97
C PHE A 194 -2.21 -23.14 -30.84
N ALA A 195 -1.12 -23.65 -30.27
CA ALA A 195 0.14 -23.88 -30.98
C ALA A 195 0.38 -25.34 -31.40
N GLU A 196 -0.57 -26.24 -31.18
CA GLU A 196 -0.52 -27.60 -31.76
C GLU A 196 -1.40 -27.66 -33.02
N THR A 197 -0.82 -27.29 -34.16
CA THR A 197 -1.31 -27.73 -35.47
C THR A 197 -0.24 -28.61 -36.12
N LYS A 198 -0.65 -29.84 -36.45
CA LYS A 198 0.08 -30.83 -37.24
C LYS A 198 0.58 -30.27 -38.58
#